data_AF-A0A2N6FNQ8-F1
#
_entry.id   AF-A0A2N6FNQ8-F1
#
_cell.length_a   1.000
_cell.length_b   1.000
_cell.length_c   1.000
_cell.angle_alpha   90.00
_cell.angle_beta   90.00
_cell.angle_gamma   90.00
#
_symmetry.space_group_name_H-M   'P 1'
#
loop_
_entity.id
_entity.type
_entity.pdbx_description
1 polymer ?
#
loop_
_entity_poly.entity_id
_entity_poly.type
_entity_poly.pdbx_seq_one_letter_code
_entity_poly.pdbx_strand_id
1 'polypeptide(L)'
;MELIERLESRAKAGLSNPAEVTPELLEAALNEAVEIVGKKDVGDTVKLDIANFRLMLMIKKNGVDDEDLDLYKEALKSVKNADTLETSGEVTLDKFVKVGQRENRWG
;
A
#
# COMPACT_ATOMS: atom_id res chain seq x y z
N MET A 1 -1.21 6.65 -17.14
CA MET A 1 -2.39 6.91 -16.32
C MET A 1 -1.89 7.22 -14.94
N GLU A 2 -2.17 8.43 -14.47
CA GLU A 2 -1.76 8.91 -13.15
C GLU A 2 -2.40 8.07 -12.04
N LEU A 3 -1.79 8.03 -10.86
CA LEU A 3 -2.28 7.22 -9.74
C LEU A 3 -3.71 7.65 -9.33
N ILE A 4 -4.01 8.94 -9.40
CA ILE A 4 -5.33 9.52 -9.08
C ILE A 4 -6.42 9.09 -10.07
N GLU A 5 -6.10 9.04 -11.37
CA GLU A 5 -7.03 8.58 -12.41
C GLU A 5 -7.37 7.09 -12.23
N ARG A 6 -6.39 6.28 -11.81
CA ARG A 6 -6.58 4.86 -11.50
C ARG A 6 -7.47 4.66 -10.28
N LEU A 7 -7.27 5.47 -9.24
CA LEU A 7 -8.10 5.45 -8.04
C LEU A 7 -9.55 5.85 -8.36
N GLU A 8 -9.75 6.94 -9.11
CA GLU A 8 -11.07 7.41 -9.52
C GLU A 8 -11.82 6.34 -10.31
N SER A 9 -11.17 5.76 -11.32
CA SER A 9 -11.74 4.69 -12.15
C SER A 9 -12.18 3.49 -11.32
N ARG A 10 -11.32 3.03 -10.40
CA ARG A 10 -11.62 1.90 -9.50
C ARG A 10 -12.79 2.20 -8.57
N ALA A 11 -12.78 3.38 -7.93
CA ALA A 11 -13.82 3.77 -6.99
C ALA A 11 -15.19 3.90 -7.65
N LYS A 12 -15.25 4.51 -8.84
CA LYS A 12 -16.51 4.67 -9.60
C LYS A 12 -17.09 3.34 -10.07
N ALA A 13 -16.25 2.33 -10.33
CA ALA A 13 -16.73 1.00 -10.70
C ALA A 13 -17.38 0.25 -9.53
N GLY A 14 -16.97 0.52 -8.28
CA GLY A 14 -17.45 -0.16 -7.08
C GLY A 14 -18.60 0.55 -6.34
N LEU A 15 -19.00 1.73 -6.78
CA LEU A 15 -20.02 2.55 -6.11
C LEU A 15 -21.33 2.60 -6.89
N SER A 16 -22.44 2.50 -6.17
CA SER A 16 -23.78 2.69 -6.75
C SER A 16 -24.04 4.13 -7.18
N ASN A 17 -23.35 5.10 -6.57
CA ASN A 17 -23.41 6.51 -6.92
C ASN A 17 -22.00 7.08 -7.21
N PRO A 18 -21.54 7.03 -8.47
CA PRO A 18 -20.21 7.51 -8.84
C PRO A 18 -19.95 9.00 -8.57
N ALA A 19 -20.99 9.82 -8.37
CA ALA A 19 -20.87 11.25 -8.08
C ALA A 19 -20.34 11.54 -6.66
N GLU A 20 -20.31 10.53 -5.78
CA GLU A 20 -19.74 10.66 -4.44
C GLU A 20 -18.21 10.68 -4.45
N VAL A 21 -17.59 10.25 -5.56
CA VAL A 21 -16.14 10.35 -5.76
C VAL A 21 -15.83 11.76 -6.23
N THR A 22 -15.36 12.60 -5.31
CA THR A 22 -14.91 13.97 -5.62
C THR A 22 -13.39 14.06 -5.71
N PRO A 23 -12.84 15.04 -6.45
CA PRO A 23 -11.40 15.27 -6.52
C PRO A 23 -10.75 15.44 -5.14
N GLU A 24 -11.42 16.15 -4.23
CA GLU A 24 -10.90 16.41 -2.88
C GLU A 24 -10.78 15.12 -2.05
N LEU A 25 -11.74 14.21 -2.20
CA LEU A 25 -11.71 12.91 -1.52
C LEU A 25 -10.64 11.99 -2.11
N LEU A 26 -10.45 12.03 -3.43
CA LEU A 26 -9.38 11.29 -4.11
C LEU A 26 -8.01 11.74 -3.62
N GLU A 27 -7.77 13.05 -3.57
CA GLU A 27 -6.52 13.62 -3.06
C GLU A 27 -6.32 13.29 -1.58
N ALA A 28 -7.34 13.44 -0.74
CA ALA A 28 -7.27 13.11 0.67
C ALA A 28 -6.91 11.62 0.88
N ALA A 29 -7.58 10.71 0.18
CA ALA A 29 -7.32 9.28 0.28
C ALA A 29 -5.92 8.89 -0.21
N LEU A 30 -5.41 9.53 -1.26
CA LEU A 30 -4.03 9.33 -1.72
C LEU A 30 -3.01 9.87 -0.73
N ASN A 31 -3.24 11.04 -0.15
CA ASN A 31 -2.36 11.62 0.86
C ASN A 31 -2.28 10.72 2.10
N GLU A 32 -3.43 10.25 2.60
CA GLU A 32 -3.45 9.29 3.70
C GLU A 32 -2.72 7.98 3.33
N ALA A 33 -2.85 7.49 2.10
CA ALA A 33 -2.11 6.33 1.64
C ALA A 33 -0.60 6.57 1.62
N VAL A 34 -0.15 7.75 1.18
CA VAL A 34 1.26 8.15 1.20
C VAL A 34 1.77 8.24 2.65
N GLU A 35 0.99 8.79 3.58
CA GLU A 35 1.36 8.84 5.00
C GLU A 35 1.49 7.44 5.62
N ILE A 36 0.55 6.54 5.31
CA ILE A 36 0.56 5.15 5.78
C ILE A 36 1.78 4.38 5.23
N VAL A 37 2.08 4.57 3.94
CA VAL A 37 3.24 3.94 3.29
C VAL A 37 4.54 4.55 3.81
N GLY A 38 4.56 5.85 4.09
CA GLY A 38 5.72 6.58 4.54
C GLY A 38 6.88 6.46 3.55
N LYS A 39 8.09 6.16 4.07
CA LYS A 39 9.30 5.98 3.26
C LYS A 39 9.50 4.55 2.75
N LYS A 40 8.44 3.74 2.66
CA LYS A 40 8.54 2.35 2.20
C LYS A 40 8.55 2.26 0.68
N ASP A 41 9.39 1.37 0.15
CA ASP A 41 9.39 1.05 -1.27
C ASP A 41 8.29 0.02 -1.56
N VAL A 42 7.13 0.52 -1.99
CA VAL A 42 5.98 -0.32 -2.36
C VAL A 42 5.45 0.07 -3.72
N GLY A 43 4.97 -0.94 -4.44
CA GLY A 43 4.35 -0.76 -5.74
C GLY A 43 3.05 0.04 -5.67
N ASP A 44 2.71 0.67 -6.79
CA ASP A 44 1.51 1.50 -6.94
C ASP A 44 0.21 0.77 -6.61
N THR A 45 0.13 -0.54 -6.86
CA THR A 45 -1.04 -1.36 -6.49
C THR A 45 -1.30 -1.32 -4.99
N VAL A 46 -0.25 -1.42 -4.16
CA VAL A 46 -0.38 -1.38 -2.70
C VAL A 46 -0.87 -0.01 -2.23
N LYS A 47 -0.35 1.07 -2.84
CA LYS A 47 -0.79 2.45 -2.57
C LYS A 47 -2.26 2.63 -2.96
N LEU A 48 -2.66 2.08 -4.10
CA LEU A 48 -4.05 2.14 -4.59
C LEU A 48 -5.01 1.33 -3.73
N ASP A 49 -4.63 0.15 -3.23
CA ASP A 49 -5.47 -0.65 -2.32
C ASP A 49 -5.72 0.10 -1.01
N ILE A 50 -4.68 0.72 -0.45
CA ILE A 50 -4.79 1.57 0.74
C ILE A 50 -5.69 2.77 0.46
N ALA A 51 -5.40 3.54 -0.59
CA ALA A 51 -6.17 4.72 -0.93
C ALA A 51 -7.64 4.40 -1.21
N ASN A 52 -7.92 3.31 -1.93
CA ASN A 52 -9.30 2.90 -2.22
C ASN A 52 -10.07 2.59 -0.94
N PHE A 53 -9.47 1.84 -0.01
CA PHE A 53 -10.11 1.56 1.27
C PHE A 53 -10.37 2.83 2.09
N ARG A 54 -9.39 3.76 2.13
CA ARG A 54 -9.53 5.06 2.82
C ARG A 54 -10.63 5.92 2.19
N LEU A 55 -10.69 5.98 0.86
CA LEU A 55 -11.75 6.66 0.12
C LEU A 55 -13.12 6.07 0.44
N MET A 56 -13.25 4.73 0.47
CA MET A 56 -14.50 4.07 0.80
C MET A 56 -14.95 4.39 2.24
N LEU A 57 -14.05 4.52 3.21
CA LEU A 57 -14.41 4.96 4.56
C LEU A 57 -14.96 6.39 4.61
N MET A 58 -14.45 7.28 3.76
CA MET A 58 -14.94 8.66 3.66
C MET A 58 -16.32 8.74 3.00
N ILE A 59 -16.58 7.88 2.01
CA ILE A 59 -17.82 7.84 1.23
C ILE A 59 -18.91 7.01 1.93
N LYS A 60 -18.63 5.74 2.24
CA LYS A 60 -19.58 4.77 2.79
C LYS A 60 -19.72 4.95 4.31
N LYS A 61 -20.71 5.76 4.73
CA LYS A 61 -21.07 5.93 6.16
C LYS A 61 -21.43 4.63 6.89
N ASN A 62 -21.80 3.57 6.18
CA ASN A 62 -22.19 2.27 6.74
C ASN A 62 -21.05 1.23 6.74
N GLY A 63 -19.81 1.64 6.43
CA GLY A 63 -18.64 0.77 6.47
C GLY A 63 -18.22 0.22 5.10
N VAL A 64 -17.11 -0.51 5.13
CA VAL A 64 -16.51 -1.18 3.98
C VAL A 64 -16.76 -2.68 4.13
N ASP A 65 -16.95 -3.40 3.03
CA ASP A 65 -17.19 -4.85 3.10
C ASP A 65 -15.93 -5.64 3.49
N ASP A 66 -16.12 -6.94 3.76
CA ASP A 66 -15.04 -7.81 4.21
C ASP A 66 -13.95 -8.01 3.14
N GLU A 67 -14.31 -7.98 1.86
CA GLU A 67 -13.35 -8.14 0.75
C GLU A 67 -12.43 -6.92 0.65
N ASP A 68 -13.00 -5.71 0.69
CA ASP A 68 -12.25 -4.46 0.74
C ASP A 68 -11.34 -4.39 1.98
N LEU A 69 -11.82 -4.87 3.14
CA LEU A 69 -11.03 -4.93 4.36
C LEU A 69 -9.86 -5.91 4.27
N ASP A 70 -10.06 -7.07 3.63
CA ASP A 70 -8.99 -8.05 3.47
C ASP A 70 -7.92 -7.58 2.47
N LEU A 71 -8.33 -6.93 1.37
CA LEU A 71 -7.40 -6.25 0.47
C LEU A 71 -6.56 -5.20 1.19
N TYR A 72 -7.19 -4.40 2.06
CA TYR A 72 -6.48 -3.42 2.87
C TYR A 72 -5.47 -4.06 3.82
N LYS A 73 -5.84 -5.15 4.50
CA LYS A 73 -4.91 -5.88 5.40
C LYS A 73 -3.70 -6.43 4.63
N GLU A 74 -3.89 -6.99 3.44
CA GLU A 74 -2.78 -7.50 2.62
C GLU A 74 -1.86 -6.37 2.13
N ALA A 75 -2.44 -5.22 1.76
CA ALA A 75 -1.66 -4.04 1.43
C ALA A 75 -0.82 -3.55 2.63
N LEU A 76 -1.40 -3.50 3.83
CA LEU A 76 -0.66 -3.14 5.05
C LEU A 76 0.45 -4.13 5.40
N LYS A 77 0.22 -5.44 5.20
CA LYS A 77 1.28 -6.46 5.37
C LYS A 77 2.43 -6.22 4.39
N SER A 78 2.11 -5.86 3.15
CA SER A 78 3.11 -5.55 2.12
C SER A 78 3.93 -4.32 2.52
N VAL A 79 3.29 -3.26 3.02
CA VAL A 79 4.00 -2.07 3.56
C VAL A 79 4.91 -2.43 4.73
N LYS A 80 4.42 -3.26 5.66
CA LYS A 80 5.20 -3.69 6.84
C LYS A 80 6.46 -4.48 6.45
N ASN A 81 6.36 -5.30 5.42
CA ASN A 81 7.45 -6.16 4.94
C ASN A 81 8.37 -5.47 3.93
N ALA A 82 8.00 -4.30 3.43
CA ALA A 82 8.78 -3.56 2.45
C ALA A 82 10.05 -2.95 3.05
N ASP A 83 11.08 -2.88 2.22
CA ASP A 83 12.29 -2.14 2.51
C ASP A 83 11.98 -0.63 2.61
N THR A 84 12.80 0.08 3.38
CA THR A 84 12.71 1.53 3.47
C THR A 84 13.57 2.13 2.36
N LEU A 85 13.03 3.09 1.61
CA LEU A 85 13.80 3.89 0.66
C LEU A 85 14.91 4.60 1.42
N GLU A 86 16.16 4.19 1.18
CA GLU A 86 17.32 4.90 1.69
C GLU A 86 17.39 6.26 0.98
N THR A 87 17.05 7.33 1.72
CA THR A 87 17.40 8.69 1.28
C THR A 87 18.93 8.73 1.17
N SER A 88 19.48 8.86 -0.05
CA SER A 88 20.92 8.89 -0.25
C SER A 88 21.55 10.03 0.55
N GLY A 89 22.24 9.65 1.62
CA GLY A 89 22.92 10.51 2.57
C GLY A 89 23.70 9.64 3.56
N GLU A 90 24.62 8.83 3.01
CA GLU A 90 25.68 8.04 3.66
C GLU A 90 25.38 7.01 4.79
N VAL A 91 25.77 5.76 4.46
CA VAL A 91 26.52 4.75 5.26
C VAL A 91 25.80 3.87 6.31
N THR A 92 25.46 2.67 5.82
CA THR A 92 25.62 1.27 6.34
C THR A 92 25.07 0.84 7.70
N LEU A 93 24.52 -0.39 7.74
CA LEU A 93 24.99 -1.47 8.63
C LEU A 93 24.60 -2.87 8.11
N ASP A 94 25.63 -3.66 7.85
CA ASP A 94 25.74 -5.11 7.65
C ASP A 94 24.47 -5.98 7.70
N LYS A 95 24.02 -6.45 6.52
CA LYS A 95 23.37 -7.77 6.44
C LYS A 95 24.46 -8.84 6.48
N PHE A 96 24.88 -9.24 7.68
CA PHE A 96 25.62 -10.49 7.90
C PHE A 96 24.75 -11.66 7.44
N VAL A 97 24.98 -12.14 6.22
CA VAL A 97 24.52 -13.46 5.79
C VAL A 97 25.38 -14.48 6.53
N LYS A 98 24.83 -15.12 7.58
CA LYS A 98 25.45 -16.30 8.20
C LYS A 98 25.55 -17.41 7.15
N VAL A 99 26.77 -17.61 6.64
CA VAL A 99 27.14 -18.77 5.82
C VAL A 99 27.05 -20.01 6.70
N GLY A 100 26.04 -20.85 6.49
CA GLY A 100 26.04 -22.21 7.01
C GLY A 100 27.02 -23.05 6.19
N GLN A 101 28.24 -23.27 6.69
CA GLN A 101 29.13 -24.28 6.12
C GLN A 101 28.45 -25.65 6.19
N ARG A 102 28.25 -26.29 5.04
CA ARG A 102 27.83 -27.70 4.99
C ARG A 102 29.02 -28.57 5.40
N GLU A 103 28.90 -29.27 6.51
CA GLU A 103 29.85 -30.32 6.89
C GLU A 103 29.86 -31.43 5.84
N ASN A 104 31.04 -31.78 5.37
CA ASN A 104 31.28 -32.88 4.44
C ASN A 104 31.22 -34.22 5.19
N ARG A 105 30.10 -34.93 5.13
CA ARG A 105 30.08 -36.34 5.54
C ARG A 105 30.50 -37.23 4.38
N TRP A 106 31.79 -37.53 4.31
CA TRP A 106 32.30 -38.78 3.75
C TRP A 106 33.12 -39.46 4.84
N GLY A 107 32.53 -40.48 5.45
CA GLY A 107 33.13 -41.40 6.41
C GLY A 107 32.40 -42.73 6.30
#